data_AF-A0A953EMZ2-F1
#
_entry.id   AF-A0A953EMZ2-F1
#
_cell.length_a   1.000
_cell.length_b   1.000
_cell.length_c   1.000
_cell.angle_alpha   90.00
_cell.angle_beta   90.00
_cell.angle_gamma   90.00
#
_symmetry.space_group_name_H-M   'P 1'
#
loop_
_entity.id
_entity.type
_entity.pdbx_description
1 polymer ?
#
loop_
_entity_poly.entity_id
_entity_poly.type
_entity_poly.pdbx_seq_one_letter_code
_entity_poly.pdbx_strand_id
1 'polypeptide(L)' 'MKDLRYPFVIYPAAEGGYVAEVPALRGCLAQGEDLEGTLEELSRVTELWIETARNHGESLPNPEAEVTKVKERLAA' A
#
# COMPACT_ATOMS: atom_id res chain seq x y z
N MET A 1 -9.39 -11.98 12.18
CA MET A 1 -8.20 -11.10 12.18
C MET A 1 -8.68 -9.69 11.86
N LYS A 2 -8.10 -8.63 12.44
CA LYS A 2 -8.47 -7.26 12.01
C LYS A 2 -7.98 -7.06 10.58
N ASP A 3 -8.88 -6.72 9.68
CA ASP A 3 -8.55 -6.28 8.33
C ASP A 3 -7.77 -4.96 8.42
N LEU A 4 -6.45 -5.02 8.28
CA LEU A 4 -5.59 -3.84 8.24
C LEU A 4 -5.71 -3.22 6.85
N ARG A 5 -6.24 -2.00 6.77
CA ARG A 5 -6.45 -1.29 5.51
C ARG A 5 -5.61 -0.02 5.50
N TYR A 6 -4.57 -0.01 4.67
CA TYR A 6 -3.70 1.14 4.51
C TYR A 6 -4.10 1.96 3.28
N PRO A 7 -3.94 3.29 3.30
CA PRO A 7 -4.00 4.10 2.09
C PRO A 7 -2.91 3.69 1.11
N PHE A 8 -3.23 3.70 -0.18
CA PHE A 8 -2.27 3.51 -1.25
C PHE A 8 -2.31 4.71 -2.21
N VAL A 9 -1.29 4.82 -3.04
CA VAL A 9 -1.27 5.69 -4.21
C VAL A 9 -1.05 4.83 -5.45
N ILE A 10 -1.64 5.23 -6.57
CA ILE A 10 -1.47 4.57 -7.86
C ILE A 10 -1.24 5.65 -8.92
N TYR A 11 -0.28 5.41 -9.82
CA TYR A 11 0.13 6.37 -10.84
C TYR A 11 0.63 5.65 -12.10
N PRO A 12 0.56 6.30 -13.28
CA PRO A 12 1.10 5.72 -14.51
C PRO A 12 2.62 5.50 -14.42
N ALA A 13 3.10 4.38 -14.94
CA ALA A 13 4.53 4.11 -15.08
C ALA A 13 5.10 4.80 -16.34
N ALA A 14 6.40 5.11 -16.34
CA ALA A 14 7.05 5.79 -17.48
C ALA A 14 7.07 4.93 -18.75
N GLU A 15 7.18 3.62 -18.56
CA GLU A 15 7.18 2.57 -19.59
C GLU A 15 5.78 2.10 -20.00
N GLY A 16 4.72 2.67 -19.42
CA GLY A 16 3.33 2.23 -19.60
C GLY A 16 2.84 1.31 -18.49
N GLY A 17 1.52 1.20 -18.33
CA GLY A 17 0.88 0.56 -17.19
C GLY A 17 0.85 1.45 -15.95
N TYR A 18 0.76 0.84 -14.77
CA TYR A 18 0.60 1.53 -13.50
C TYR A 18 1.55 0.96 -12.44
N VAL A 19 2.01 1.84 -11.55
CA VAL A 19 2.65 1.48 -10.28
C VAL A 19 1.71 1.89 -9.16
N ALA A 20 1.54 1.01 -8.18
CA ALA A 20 0.85 1.33 -6.94
C ALA A 20 1.74 1.01 -5.73
N GLU A 21 1.64 1.80 -4.68
CA GLU A 21 2.42 1.61 -3.46
C GLU A 21 1.62 1.99 -2.22
N VAL A 22 1.98 1.39 -1.08
CA VAL A 22 1.44 1.73 0.24
C VAL A 22 2.48 2.56 0.99
N PRO A 23 2.39 3.91 1.02
CA PRO A 23 3.48 4.75 1.53
C PRO A 23 3.87 4.48 3.00
N ALA A 24 2.92 4.03 3.80
CA ALA A 24 3.14 3.67 5.20
C ALA A 24 3.96 2.38 5.36
N LEU A 25 3.94 1.49 4.37
CA LEU A 25 4.65 0.22 4.35
C LEU A 25 5.84 0.35 3.38
N ARG A 26 6.96 0.87 3.87
CA ARG A 26 8.12 1.18 3.03
C ARG A 26 8.54 -0.04 2.20
N GLY A 27 8.60 0.14 0.88
CA GLY A 27 8.96 -0.90 -0.08
C GLY A 27 7.82 -1.83 -0.51
N CYS A 28 6.59 -1.61 -0.04
CA CYS A 28 5.41 -2.32 -0.48
C CYS A 28 4.80 -1.65 -1.72
N LEU A 29 5.13 -2.17 -2.90
CA LEU A 29 4.65 -1.69 -4.19
C LEU A 29 4.38 -2.83 -5.16
N ALA A 30 3.54 -2.57 -6.15
CA ALA A 30 3.22 -3.46 -7.26
C ALA A 30 3.14 -2.67 -8.57
N GLN A 31 3.32 -3.36 -9.68
CA GLN A 31 3.22 -2.80 -11.03
C GLN A 31 2.43 -3.75 -11.91
N GLY A 32 1.60 -3.22 -12.81
CA GLY A 32 0.80 -3.99 -13.75
C GLY A 32 0.48 -3.23 -15.02
N GLU A 33 -0.01 -3.94 -16.03
CA GLU A 33 -0.36 -3.36 -17.34
C GLU A 33 -1.63 -2.50 -17.27
N ASP A 34 -2.55 -2.84 -16.35
CA ASP A 34 -3.79 -2.14 -16.11
C ASP A 34 -4.04 -1.89 -14.61
N LEU A 35 -5.05 -1.08 -14.31
CA LEU A 35 -5.39 -0.69 -12.94
C LEU A 35 -5.82 -1.88 -12.08
N GLU A 36 -6.60 -2.81 -12.64
CA GLU A 36 -7.17 -3.92 -11.89
C GLU A 36 -6.06 -4.89 -11.47
N GLY A 37 -5.25 -5.34 -12.41
CA GLY A 37 -4.11 -6.22 -12.13
C GLY A 37 -3.08 -5.59 -11.19
N THR A 38 -2.85 -4.27 -11.31
CA THR A 38 -1.95 -3.55 -10.39
C THR A 38 -2.49 -3.54 -8.96
N LEU A 39 -3.79 -3.35 -8.78
CA LEU A 39 -4.42 -3.33 -7.46
C LEU A 39 -4.53 -4.72 -6.84
N GLU A 40 -4.81 -5.75 -7.64
CA GLU A 40 -4.79 -7.15 -7.19
C GLU A 40 -3.41 -7.54 -6.66
N GLU A 41 -2.35 -7.24 -7.42
CA GLU A 41 -0.99 -7.53 -7.00
C GLU A 41 -0.59 -6.68 -5.78
N LEU A 42 -0.99 -5.40 -5.72
CA LEU A 42 -0.75 -4.56 -4.54
C LEU A 42 -1.38 -5.16 -3.28
N SER A 43 -2.62 -5.65 -3.36
CA SER A 43 -3.30 -6.29 -2.24
C SER A 43 -2.51 -7.51 -1.76
N ARG A 44 -2.06 -8.36 -2.70
CA ARG A 44 -1.28 -9.56 -2.40
C ARG A 44 0.05 -9.23 -1.71
N VAL A 45 0.83 -8.30 -2.25
CA VAL A 45 2.13 -7.95 -1.65
C VAL A 45 1.97 -7.22 -0.32
N THR A 46 0.87 -6.48 -0.12
CA THR A 46 0.54 -5.85 1.16
C THR A 46 0.29 -6.88 2.25
N GLU A 47 -0.48 -7.94 1.95
CA GLU A 47 -0.72 -9.04 2.89
C GLU A 47 0.59 -9.76 3.26
N LEU A 48 1.41 -10.09 2.26
CA LEU A 48 2.73 -10.72 2.45
C LEU A 48 3.68 -9.85 3.28
N TRP A 49 3.70 -8.54 3.03
CA TRP A 49 4.52 -7.60 3.79
C TRP A 49 4.10 -7.58 5.27
N ILE A 50 2.78 -7.48 5.54
CA ILE A 50 2.23 -7.46 6.90
C ILE A 50 2.53 -8.77 7.64
N GLU A 51 2.40 -9.91 6.96
CA GLU A 51 2.73 -11.21 7.53
C GLU A 51 4.21 -11.30 7.89
N THR A 52 5.09 -10.87 6.99
CA THR A 52 6.54 -10.87 7.20
C THR A 52 6.94 -9.99 8.39
N ALA A 53 6.42 -8.75 8.45
CA ALA A 53 6.67 -7.84 9.56
C ALA A 53 6.22 -8.45 10.91
N ARG A 54 5.06 -9.10 10.95
CA ARG A 54 4.59 -9.80 12.15
C ARG A 54 5.48 -10.96 12.55
N ASN A 55 5.92 -11.77 11.58
CA ASN A 55 6.82 -12.90 11.82
C ASN A 55 8.18 -12.47 12.37
N HIS A 56 8.62 -11.25 12.04
CA HIS A 56 9.85 -10.65 12.55
C HIS A 56 9.65 -9.82 13.84
N GLY A 57 8.41 -9.73 14.36
CA GLY A 57 8.12 -8.92 15.56
C GLY A 57 8.20 -7.41 15.32
N GLU A 58 8.09 -6.96 14.07
CA GLU A 58 8.10 -5.55 13.71
C GLU A 58 6.74 -4.89 14.05
N SER A 59 6.80 -3.65 14.53
CA SER A 59 5.60 -2.86 14.77
C SER A 59 4.99 -2.38 13.46
N LEU A 60 3.69 -2.61 13.29
CA LEU A 60 2.95 -2.13 12.12
C LEU A 60 2.50 -0.66 12.34
N PRO A 61 2.53 0.19 11.30
CA PRO A 61 1.94 1.52 11.38
C PRO A 61 0.44 1.46 11.72
N ASN A 62 -0.09 2.46 12.43
CA ASN A 62 -1.52 2.50 12.74
C ASN A 62 -2.32 2.92 11.49
N PRO A 63 -3.18 2.05 10.92
CA PRO A 63 -3.90 2.39 9.68
C PRO A 63 -4.81 3.61 9.78
N GLU A 64 -5.47 3.83 10.92
CA GLU A 64 -6.38 4.98 11.12
C GLU A 64 -5.60 6.30 11.14
N ALA A 65 -4.41 6.28 11.74
CA ALA A 65 -3.51 7.42 11.76
C ALA A 65 -2.99 7.73 10.35
N GLU A 66 -2.63 6.70 9.57
CA GLU A 66 -2.19 6.89 8.18
C GLU A 66 -3.31 7.44 7.28
N VAL A 67 -4.55 6.97 7.43
CA VAL A 67 -5.72 7.54 6.72
C VAL A 67 -5.89 9.03 7.07
N THR A 68 -5.70 9.40 8.33
CA THR A 68 -5.83 10.78 8.79
C THR A 68 -4.77 11.67 8.14
N LYS A 69 -3.50 11.24 8.16
CA LYS A 69 -2.39 11.97 7.52
C LYS A 69 -2.64 12.22 6.03
N VAL A 70 -3.17 11.22 5.31
CA VAL A 70 -3.50 11.37 3.88
C VAL A 70 -4.61 12.41 3.70
N LYS A 71 -5.68 12.38 4.50
CA LYS A 71 -6.77 13.36 4.43
C LYS A 71 -6.29 14.79 4.70
N GLU A 72 -5.45 14.98 5.72
CA GLU A 72 -4.88 16.28 6.05
C GLU A 72 -4.03 16.83 4.91
N ARG A 73 -3.21 15.99 4.28
CA ARG A 73 -2.36 16.41 3.16
C ARG A 73 -3.14 16.73 1.89
N LEU A 74 -4.28 16.10 1.67
CA LEU A 74 -5.17 16.41 0.54
C LEU A 74 -6.03 17.67 0.77
N ALA A 75 -6.19 18.10 2.02
CA ALA A 75 -6.95 19.29 2.38
C ALA A 75 -6.11 20.59 2.40
N ALA A 76 -4.79 20.47 2.20
CA ALA A 76 -3.82 21.57 2.16
C ALA A 76 -3.51 21.99 0.73
#